data_AF-A0A820IY53-F1
#
_entry.id   AF-A0A820IY53-F1
#
_cell.length_a   1.000
_cell.length_b   1.000
_cell.length_c   1.000
_cell.angle_alpha   90.00
_cell.angle_beta   90.00
_cell.angle_gamma   90.00
#
_symmetry.space_group_name_H-M   'P 1'
#
loop_
_entity.id
_entity.type
_entity.pdbx_description
1 polymer ?
#
loop_
_entity_poly.entity_id
_entity_poly.type
_entity_poly.pdbx_seq_one_letter_code
_entity_poly.pdbx_strand_id
1 'polypeptide(L)'
;MYSDTECTRRIGTSNRSYQSTSLSNRYVRGLGSNQDLSKRTPLISSPSISEIIYNNETFPLLAEFLQIHGRESLVGFCAIVIGISNLSSDKRQALYAVRAAYRQYINDETISNSWLQTTTREFIRIQIAQRVFDPYKIFQPAMKDMLQYLKQNFYANFLSSQIWKNYLVKKQQQDKRMKS
;
A
#
# COMPACT_ATOMS: atom_id res chain seq x y z
N MET A 1 31.81 -36.98 -17.60
CA MET A 1 32.40 -35.64 -17.83
C MET A 1 32.15 -34.81 -16.59
N TYR A 2 33.15 -34.73 -15.72
CA TYR A 2 33.20 -33.91 -14.51
C TYR A 2 34.46 -33.06 -14.67
N SER A 3 34.38 -31.75 -14.42
CA SER A 3 35.57 -30.92 -14.23
C SER A 3 35.42 -30.14 -12.93
N ASP A 4 36.11 -30.67 -11.93
CA ASP A 4 36.40 -30.09 -10.64
C ASP A 4 37.46 -28.99 -10.76
N THR A 5 37.23 -27.93 -9.97
CA THR A 5 38.18 -27.09 -9.24
C THR A 5 39.55 -26.75 -9.84
N GLU A 6 39.81 -25.44 -10.01
CA GLU A 6 41.16 -24.89 -9.92
C GLU A 6 41.33 -24.04 -8.66
N CYS A 7 42.37 -24.40 -7.90
CA CYS A 7 42.77 -23.81 -6.64
C CYS A 7 44.07 -23.00 -6.83
N THR A 8 44.00 -21.72 -6.48
CA THR A 8 45.03 -20.76 -5.98
C THR A 8 46.53 -21.13 -5.96
N ARG A 9 47.40 -20.21 -6.43
CA ARG A 9 48.61 -19.79 -5.66
C ARG A 9 49.25 -18.45 -6.08
N ARG A 10 49.75 -17.77 -5.03
CA ARG A 10 50.49 -16.50 -4.83
C ARG A 10 51.72 -16.31 -5.78
N ILE A 11 52.36 -15.14 -5.95
CA ILE A 11 53.08 -14.25 -5.00
C ILE A 11 53.43 -12.92 -5.71
N GLY A 12 53.45 -11.80 -4.97
CA GLY A 12 54.15 -10.57 -5.37
C GLY A 12 54.11 -9.47 -4.31
N THR A 13 55.06 -9.52 -3.37
CA THR A 13 55.28 -8.53 -2.28
C THR A 13 56.31 -7.48 -2.66
N SER A 14 56.11 -6.21 -2.25
CA SER A 14 57.14 -5.22 -1.79
C SER A 14 56.43 -3.93 -1.33
N ASN A 15 56.29 -3.67 -0.03
CA ASN A 15 57.16 -2.84 0.85
C ASN A 15 57.45 -1.40 0.37
N ARG A 16 56.83 -0.37 0.99
CA ARG A 16 57.43 0.45 2.07
C ARG A 16 56.52 1.59 2.54
N SER A 17 56.61 1.81 3.85
CA SER A 17 56.04 2.82 4.74
C SER A 17 56.55 4.25 4.53
N TYR A 18 55.77 5.28 4.91
CA TYR A 18 56.04 6.21 6.03
C TYR A 18 54.99 7.34 6.08
N GLN A 19 54.54 7.62 7.32
CA GLN A 19 53.72 8.76 7.71
C GLN A 19 54.49 10.09 7.59
N SER A 20 53.81 11.20 7.29
CA SER A 20 54.09 12.48 7.97
C SER A 20 52.89 13.42 7.89
N THR A 21 52.55 13.97 9.05
CA THR A 21 51.56 15.02 9.31
C THR A 21 52.10 16.40 8.92
N SER A 22 51.20 17.31 8.52
CA SER A 22 51.39 18.75 8.65
C SER A 22 50.04 19.46 8.59
N LEU A 23 49.63 20.02 9.73
CA LEU A 23 48.50 20.94 9.87
C LEU A 23 48.92 22.33 9.38
N SER A 24 48.08 22.96 8.56
CA SER A 24 47.99 24.42 8.60
C SER A 24 46.59 24.90 8.21
N ASN A 25 45.93 25.50 9.20
CA ASN A 25 44.67 26.22 9.08
C ASN A 25 44.78 27.32 8.03
N ARG A 26 43.84 27.36 7.08
CA ARG A 26 43.45 28.61 6.45
C ARG A 26 41.93 28.67 6.36
N TYR A 27 41.34 29.32 7.36
CA TYR A 27 39.96 29.80 7.32
C TYR A 27 39.81 30.69 6.08
N VAL A 28 38.97 30.29 5.13
CA VAL A 28 38.42 31.20 4.13
C VAL A 28 36.90 31.17 4.29
N ARG A 29 36.45 32.24 4.95
CA ARG A 29 35.07 32.64 5.18
C ARG A 29 34.45 32.99 3.83
N GLY A 30 33.76 32.03 3.22
CA GLY A 30 32.89 32.23 2.06
C GLY A 30 31.43 32.17 2.49
N LEU A 31 30.89 33.29 2.94
CA LEU A 31 29.45 33.50 3.12
C LEU A 31 28.80 33.51 1.73
N GLY A 32 28.17 32.39 1.35
CA GLY A 32 27.52 32.24 0.06
C GLY A 32 26.29 31.35 0.18
N SER A 33 25.13 31.99 0.23
CA SER A 33 23.78 31.42 0.20
C SER A 33 23.39 30.51 1.37
N ASN A 34 22.69 31.10 2.33
CA ASN A 34 21.59 30.44 3.02
C ASN A 34 20.69 29.77 1.96
N GLN A 35 20.88 28.48 1.69
CA GLN A 35 19.81 27.69 1.12
C GLN A 35 18.71 27.69 2.18
N ASP A 36 17.75 28.54 1.93
CA ASP A 36 16.54 28.75 2.69
C ASP A 36 15.78 27.40 2.76
N LEU A 37 16.16 26.57 3.74
CA LEU A 37 15.53 25.29 4.07
C LEU A 37 14.06 25.46 4.47
N SER A 38 13.60 26.72 4.62
CA SER A 38 12.20 27.10 4.84
C SER A 38 11.29 26.82 3.64
N LYS A 39 11.84 26.57 2.43
CA LYS A 39 11.07 26.18 1.24
C LYS A 39 10.86 24.66 1.10
N ARG A 40 11.02 23.89 2.18
CA ARG A 40 10.41 22.55 2.23
C ARG A 40 8.90 22.78 2.26
N THR A 41 8.27 22.65 1.10
CA THR A 41 6.85 22.38 0.98
C THR A 41 6.48 21.41 2.10
N PRO A 42 5.43 21.68 2.90
CA PRO A 42 5.04 20.76 3.95
C PRO A 42 4.93 19.39 3.28
N LEU A 43 5.69 18.42 3.78
CA LEU A 43 5.48 17.02 3.44
C LEU A 43 4.04 16.75 3.85
N ILE A 44 3.11 16.90 2.90
CA ILE A 44 1.74 16.44 3.06
C ILE A 44 1.93 14.96 3.32
N SER A 45 1.68 14.56 4.56
CA SER A 45 1.71 13.16 4.96
C SER A 45 0.85 12.39 3.97
N SER A 46 1.42 11.41 3.28
CA SER A 46 0.66 10.62 2.33
C SER A 46 -0.48 9.90 3.07
N PRO A 47 -1.72 9.94 2.55
CA PRO A 47 -2.88 9.41 3.25
C PRO A 47 -2.75 7.90 3.40
N SER A 48 -3.17 7.34 4.53
CA SER A 48 -3.11 5.89 4.74
C SER A 48 -3.93 5.11 3.72
N ILE A 49 -3.61 3.83 3.49
CA ILE A 49 -4.38 2.98 2.57
C ILE A 49 -5.86 2.89 2.98
N SER A 50 -6.15 2.90 4.29
CA SER A 50 -7.51 2.93 4.81
C SER A 50 -8.20 4.25 4.47
N GLU A 51 -7.53 5.39 4.64
CA GLU A 51 -8.06 6.71 4.25
C GLU A 51 -8.36 6.77 2.76
N ILE A 52 -7.55 6.13 1.91
CA ILE A 52 -7.81 6.06 0.46
C ILE A 52 -9.08 5.23 0.17
N ILE A 53 -9.25 4.08 0.83
CA ILE A 53 -10.37 3.18 0.53
C ILE A 53 -11.72 3.70 1.03
N TYR A 54 -11.74 4.37 2.19
CA TYR A 54 -12.97 4.87 2.78
C TYR A 54 -13.33 6.30 2.33
N ASN A 55 -12.55 6.89 1.42
CA ASN A 55 -12.81 8.22 0.88
C ASN A 55 -13.39 8.13 -0.54
N ASN A 56 -14.54 8.79 -0.73
CA ASN A 56 -15.31 8.75 -1.98
C ASN A 56 -14.57 9.35 -3.18
N GLU A 57 -13.62 10.27 -2.96
CA GLU A 57 -12.83 10.88 -4.03
C GLU A 57 -11.62 10.02 -4.42
N THR A 58 -10.98 9.35 -3.47
CA THR A 58 -9.71 8.65 -3.69
C THR A 58 -9.87 7.15 -3.93
N PHE A 59 -10.93 6.51 -3.42
CA PHE A 59 -11.21 5.10 -3.69
C PHE A 59 -11.38 4.79 -5.18
N PRO A 60 -12.09 5.61 -6.00
CA PRO A 60 -12.19 5.38 -7.43
C PRO A 60 -10.82 5.39 -8.14
N LEU A 61 -9.88 6.21 -7.68
CA LEU A 61 -8.52 6.27 -8.24
C LEU A 61 -7.75 4.99 -7.95
N LEU A 62 -7.86 4.47 -6.72
CA LEU A 62 -7.28 3.19 -6.35
C LEU A 62 -7.93 2.04 -7.12
N ALA A 63 -9.25 2.09 -7.31
CA ALA A 63 -9.99 1.11 -8.08
C ALA A 63 -9.51 1.06 -9.53
N GLU A 64 -9.38 2.20 -10.21
CA GLU A 64 -8.85 2.31 -11.57
C GLU A 64 -7.43 1.72 -11.64
N PHE A 65 -6.55 2.09 -10.70
CA PHE A 65 -5.20 1.55 -10.63
C PHE A 65 -5.19 0.01 -10.49
N LEU A 66 -5.98 -0.54 -9.58
CA LEU A 66 -6.05 -1.98 -9.35
C LEU A 66 -6.66 -2.74 -10.55
N GLN A 67 -7.61 -2.14 -11.27
CA GLN A 67 -8.17 -2.71 -12.50
C GLN A 67 -7.11 -2.83 -13.60
N ILE A 68 -6.28 -1.80 -13.80
CA ILE A 68 -5.15 -1.84 -14.75
C ILE A 68 -4.18 -2.98 -14.42
N HIS A 69 -4.04 -3.33 -13.13
CA HIS A 69 -3.21 -4.43 -12.65
C HIS A 69 -3.93 -5.79 -12.58
N GLY A 70 -5.15 -5.92 -13.13
CA GLY A 70 -5.92 -7.17 -13.14
C GLY A 70 -6.35 -7.63 -11.74
N ARG A 71 -6.64 -6.68 -10.84
CA ARG A 71 -7.04 -6.94 -9.44
C ARG A 71 -8.47 -6.45 -9.17
N GLU A 72 -9.40 -6.65 -10.11
CA GLU A 72 -10.78 -6.17 -9.95
C GLU A 72 -11.50 -6.84 -8.78
N SER A 73 -11.13 -8.07 -8.43
CA SER A 73 -11.73 -8.79 -7.30
C SER A 73 -11.52 -8.08 -5.95
N LEU A 74 -10.36 -7.44 -5.74
CA LEU A 74 -10.07 -6.67 -4.53
C LEU A 74 -10.97 -5.43 -4.45
N VAL A 75 -11.18 -4.77 -5.58
CA VAL A 75 -12.07 -3.61 -5.70
C VAL A 75 -13.51 -4.01 -5.42
N GLY A 76 -13.97 -5.10 -6.04
CA GLY A 76 -15.32 -5.64 -5.86
C GLY A 76 -15.59 -6.01 -4.40
N PHE A 77 -14.63 -6.68 -3.74
CA PHE A 77 -14.76 -7.03 -2.33
C PHE A 77 -14.83 -5.78 -1.43
N CYS A 78 -13.91 -4.82 -1.59
CA CYS A 78 -13.94 -3.53 -0.88
C CYS A 78 -15.31 -2.84 -1.01
N ALA A 79 -15.79 -2.70 -2.25
CA ALA A 79 -17.02 -1.98 -2.54
C ALA A 79 -18.24 -2.65 -1.88
N ILE A 80 -18.30 -3.98 -1.88
CA ILE A 80 -19.40 -4.69 -1.23
C ILE A 80 -19.33 -4.56 0.29
N VAL A 81 -18.14 -4.67 0.90
CA VAL A 81 -18.02 -4.52 2.36
C VAL A 81 -18.42 -3.12 2.82
N ILE A 82 -17.98 -2.07 2.10
CA ILE A 82 -18.42 -0.69 2.35
C ILE A 82 -19.94 -0.58 2.13
N GLY A 83 -20.46 -1.15 1.04
CA GLY A 83 -21.89 -1.17 0.75
C GLY A 83 -22.73 -1.81 1.86
N ILE A 84 -22.28 -2.94 2.42
CA ILE A 84 -22.95 -3.61 3.55
C ILE A 84 -23.04 -2.68 4.76
N SER A 85 -21.98 -1.92 5.06
CA SER A 85 -22.00 -0.96 6.18
C SER A 85 -23.02 0.17 6.01
N ASN A 86 -23.38 0.49 4.76
CA ASN A 86 -24.38 1.49 4.42
C ASN A 86 -25.83 0.96 4.49
N LEU A 87 -26.03 -0.36 4.60
CA LEU A 87 -27.35 -1.00 4.71
C LEU A 87 -27.90 -1.05 6.15
N SER A 88 -27.49 -0.11 7.01
CA SER A 88 -27.71 -0.18 8.47
C SER A 88 -29.17 -0.38 8.91
N SER A 89 -30.14 0.05 8.10
CA SER A 89 -31.58 -0.10 8.34
C SER A 89 -32.18 -1.43 7.90
N ASP A 90 -31.55 -2.18 6.98
CA ASP A 90 -32.07 -3.44 6.44
C ASP A 90 -31.10 -4.60 6.69
N LYS A 91 -31.22 -5.18 7.89
CA LYS A 91 -30.45 -6.36 8.31
C LYS A 91 -30.65 -7.54 7.36
N ARG A 92 -31.83 -7.69 6.75
CA ARG A 92 -32.11 -8.81 5.84
C ARG A 92 -31.29 -8.65 4.57
N GLN A 93 -31.27 -7.47 3.96
CA GLN A 93 -30.42 -7.18 2.80
C GLN A 93 -28.93 -7.34 3.13
N ALA A 94 -28.48 -6.86 4.29
CA ALA A 94 -27.10 -7.03 4.73
C ALA A 94 -26.71 -8.51 4.80
N LEU A 95 -27.58 -9.39 5.34
CA LEU A 95 -27.34 -10.83 5.38
C LEU A 95 -27.26 -11.46 3.98
N TYR A 96 -28.10 -11.03 3.03
CA TYR A 96 -28.02 -11.51 1.64
C TYR A 96 -26.72 -11.06 0.96
N ALA A 97 -26.35 -9.78 1.12
CA ALA A 97 -25.11 -9.23 0.60
C ALA A 97 -23.88 -9.97 1.17
N VAL A 98 -23.88 -10.28 2.46
CA VAL A 98 -22.81 -11.08 3.09
C VAL A 98 -22.68 -12.45 2.45
N ARG A 99 -23.79 -13.17 2.23
CA ARG A 99 -23.75 -14.50 1.62
C ARG A 99 -23.26 -14.45 0.17
N ALA A 100 -23.67 -13.43 -0.58
CA ALA A 100 -23.21 -13.20 -1.94
C ALA A 100 -21.70 -12.91 -1.97
N ALA A 101 -21.23 -11.98 -1.11
CA ALA A 101 -19.83 -11.62 -0.98
C ALA A 101 -18.97 -12.83 -0.58
N TYR A 102 -19.44 -13.64 0.37
CA TYR A 102 -18.76 -14.86 0.78
C TYR A 102 -18.57 -15.80 -0.41
N ARG A 103 -19.65 -16.09 -1.16
CA ARG A 103 -19.57 -17.01 -2.32
C ARG A 103 -18.62 -16.51 -3.40
N GLN A 104 -18.66 -15.22 -3.69
CA GLN A 104 -17.94 -14.63 -4.81
C GLN A 104 -16.46 -14.35 -4.51
N TYR A 105 -16.13 -13.90 -3.29
CA TYR A 105 -14.79 -13.40 -2.99
C TYR A 105 -14.05 -14.22 -1.92
N ILE A 106 -14.73 -15.02 -1.12
CA ILE A 106 -14.13 -15.74 0.02
C ILE A 106 -14.13 -17.25 -0.18
N ASN A 107 -15.19 -17.84 -0.73
CA ASN A 107 -15.28 -19.29 -0.91
C ASN A 107 -14.46 -19.79 -2.10
N ASP A 108 -14.30 -18.95 -3.11
CA ASP A 108 -13.43 -19.24 -4.25
C ASP A 108 -11.97 -18.94 -3.89
N GLU A 109 -11.21 -20.02 -3.70
CA GLU A 109 -9.79 -19.99 -3.37
C GLU A 109 -8.93 -19.33 -4.46
N THR A 110 -9.31 -19.46 -5.73
CA THR A 110 -8.56 -18.86 -6.85
C THR A 110 -8.53 -17.34 -6.77
N ILE A 111 -9.60 -16.75 -6.22
CA ILE A 111 -9.77 -15.30 -6.07
C ILE A 111 -9.08 -14.78 -4.80
N SER A 112 -9.06 -15.57 -3.74
CA SER A 112 -8.73 -15.09 -2.39
C SER A 112 -7.41 -15.59 -1.80
N ASN A 113 -6.82 -16.67 -2.32
CA ASN A 113 -5.58 -17.24 -1.76
C ASN A 113 -4.39 -16.29 -1.79
N SER A 114 -4.41 -15.28 -2.65
CA SER A 114 -3.31 -14.30 -2.77
C SER A 114 -3.30 -13.24 -1.66
N TRP A 115 -4.44 -12.96 -1.02
CA TRP A 115 -4.59 -11.83 -0.10
C TRP A 115 -5.29 -12.17 1.23
N LEU A 116 -6.07 -13.25 1.27
CA LEU A 116 -6.83 -13.65 2.45
C LEU A 116 -6.09 -14.75 3.22
N GLN A 117 -5.90 -14.57 4.53
CA GLN A 117 -5.28 -15.59 5.35
C GLN A 117 -6.19 -16.82 5.53
N THR A 118 -5.61 -18.01 5.56
CA THR A 118 -6.34 -19.27 5.76
C THR A 118 -7.15 -19.28 7.05
N THR A 119 -6.59 -18.75 8.15
CA THR A 119 -7.27 -18.62 9.45
C THR A 119 -8.50 -17.72 9.37
N THR A 120 -8.38 -16.57 8.69
CA THR A 120 -9.49 -15.64 8.47
C THR A 120 -10.59 -16.25 7.60
N ARG A 121 -10.20 -16.95 6.52
CA ARG A 121 -11.13 -17.67 5.65
C ARG A 121 -11.94 -18.70 6.43
N GLU A 122 -11.28 -19.53 7.22
CA GLU A 122 -11.93 -20.58 8.00
C GLU A 122 -12.87 -19.98 9.05
N PHE A 123 -12.45 -18.92 9.74
CA PHE A 123 -13.31 -18.18 10.66
C PHE A 123 -14.62 -17.74 9.98
N ILE A 124 -14.52 -17.08 8.81
CA ILE A 124 -15.71 -16.63 8.07
C ILE A 124 -16.56 -17.83 7.64
N ARG A 125 -15.95 -18.90 7.14
CA ARG A 125 -16.66 -20.12 6.71
C ARG A 125 -17.51 -20.71 7.84
N ILE A 126 -16.93 -20.86 9.04
CA ILE A 126 -17.62 -21.39 10.22
C ILE A 126 -18.79 -20.49 10.61
N GLN A 127 -18.57 -19.18 10.70
CA GLN A 127 -19.59 -18.21 11.07
C GLN A 127 -20.78 -18.22 10.08
N ILE A 128 -20.49 -18.23 8.78
CA ILE A 128 -21.51 -18.30 7.72
C ILE A 128 -22.30 -19.60 7.79
N ALA A 129 -21.63 -20.74 8.00
CA ALA A 129 -22.28 -22.05 8.13
C ALA A 129 -23.23 -22.11 9.34
N GLN A 130 -22.80 -21.57 10.48
CA GLN A 130 -23.59 -21.51 11.71
C GLN A 130 -24.71 -20.47 11.67
N ARG A 131 -24.67 -19.51 10.74
CA ARG A 131 -25.63 -18.38 10.62
C ARG A 131 -25.68 -17.48 11.85
N VAL A 132 -24.67 -17.55 12.73
CA VAL A 132 -24.54 -16.73 13.93
C VAL A 132 -23.43 -15.73 13.67
N PHE A 133 -23.76 -14.59 13.06
CA PHE A 133 -22.80 -13.52 12.82
C PHE A 133 -23.48 -12.16 12.73
N ASP A 134 -22.72 -11.11 13.03
CA ASP A 134 -23.11 -9.74 12.73
C ASP A 134 -22.73 -9.41 11.27
N PRO A 135 -23.71 -9.15 10.38
CA PRO A 135 -23.42 -8.89 8.98
C PRO A 135 -22.52 -7.66 8.77
N TYR A 136 -22.51 -6.72 9.71
CA TYR A 136 -21.72 -5.49 9.61
C TYR A 136 -20.26 -5.67 10.07
N LYS A 137 -19.94 -6.81 10.72
CA LYS A 137 -18.61 -7.04 11.31
C LYS A 137 -17.91 -8.28 10.79
N ILE A 138 -18.64 -9.23 10.18
CA ILE A 138 -18.09 -10.53 9.75
C ILE A 138 -16.87 -10.42 8.82
N PHE A 139 -16.80 -9.37 7.99
CA PHE A 139 -15.68 -9.16 7.06
C PHE A 139 -14.57 -8.26 7.59
N GLN A 140 -14.64 -7.74 8.82
CA GLN A 140 -13.57 -6.90 9.37
C GLN A 140 -12.19 -7.58 9.36
N PRO A 141 -12.06 -8.87 9.74
CA PRO A 141 -10.78 -9.57 9.64
C PRO A 141 -10.27 -9.68 8.19
N ALA A 142 -11.14 -10.01 7.24
CA ALA A 142 -10.78 -10.11 5.82
C ALA A 142 -10.38 -8.74 5.23
N MET A 143 -11.06 -7.66 5.61
CA MET A 143 -10.67 -6.30 5.24
C MET A 143 -9.28 -5.96 5.77
N LYS A 144 -8.94 -6.37 7.00
CA LYS A 144 -7.60 -6.15 7.56
C LYS A 144 -6.52 -6.87 6.75
N ASP A 145 -6.74 -8.13 6.41
CA ASP A 145 -5.81 -8.91 5.59
C ASP A 145 -5.61 -8.27 4.21
N MET A 146 -6.71 -7.87 3.56
CA MET A 146 -6.67 -7.18 2.27
C MET A 146 -5.94 -5.83 2.34
N LEU A 147 -6.23 -5.01 3.36
CA LEU A 147 -5.56 -3.71 3.53
C LEU A 147 -4.05 -3.89 3.70
N GLN A 148 -3.64 -4.91 4.46
CA GLN A 148 -2.23 -5.26 4.61
C GLN A 148 -1.63 -5.70 3.27
N TYR A 149 -2.32 -6.56 2.52
CA TYR A 149 -1.90 -7.00 1.20
C TYR A 149 -1.74 -5.83 0.21
N LEU A 150 -2.73 -4.94 0.12
CA LEU A 150 -2.69 -3.75 -0.73
C LEU A 150 -1.54 -2.81 -0.33
N LYS A 151 -1.34 -2.62 0.98
CA LYS A 151 -0.25 -1.80 1.51
C LYS A 151 1.12 -2.33 1.10
N GLN A 152 1.31 -3.65 1.14
CA GLN A 152 2.59 -4.28 0.84
C GLN A 152 2.89 -4.32 -0.66
N ASN A 153 1.87 -4.53 -1.50
CA ASN A 153 2.08 -4.86 -2.91
C ASN A 153 1.79 -3.70 -3.88
N PHE A 154 0.86 -2.80 -3.54
CA PHE A 154 0.32 -1.83 -4.50
C PHE A 154 0.46 -0.38 -4.05
N TYR A 155 0.40 -0.13 -2.75
CA TYR A 155 0.26 1.22 -2.21
C TYR A 155 1.38 2.20 -2.61
N ALA A 156 2.66 1.78 -2.53
CA ALA A 156 3.78 2.62 -2.96
C ALA A 156 3.74 2.94 -4.46
N ASN A 157 3.35 1.96 -5.27
CA ASN A 157 3.22 2.12 -6.72
C ASN A 157 2.02 3.00 -7.07
N PHE A 158 0.91 2.86 -6.36
CA PHE A 158 -0.26 3.72 -6.49
C PHE A 158 0.09 5.19 -6.20
N LEU A 159 0.77 5.47 -5.08
CA LEU A 159 1.16 6.85 -4.73
C LEU A 159 2.15 7.49 -5.71
N SER A 160 2.96 6.67 -6.39
CA SER A 160 3.89 7.15 -7.42
C SER A 160 3.29 7.15 -8.84
N SER A 161 2.08 6.61 -9.01
CA SER A 161 1.38 6.49 -10.29
C SER A 161 0.98 7.84 -10.86
N GLN A 162 0.74 7.87 -12.18
CA GLN A 162 0.26 9.06 -12.86
C GLN A 162 -1.16 9.43 -12.44
N ILE A 163 -2.01 8.44 -12.13
CA ILE A 163 -3.38 8.64 -11.63
C ILE A 163 -3.36 9.50 -10.36
N TRP A 164 -2.54 9.12 -9.38
CA TRP A 164 -2.42 9.85 -8.13
C TRP A 164 -1.81 11.24 -8.30
N LYS A 165 -0.74 11.36 -9.09
CA LYS A 165 -0.10 12.65 -9.39
C LYS A 165 -1.07 13.64 -10.04
N ASN A 166 -1.86 13.17 -11.02
CA ASN A 166 -2.87 14.00 -11.69
C ASN A 166 -3.95 14.48 -10.72
N TYR A 167 -4.40 13.60 -9.81
CA TYR A 167 -5.36 13.96 -8.77
C TYR A 167 -4.81 15.07 -7.86
N LEU A 168 -3.57 14.96 -7.38
CA LEU A 168 -2.97 15.98 -6.51
C LEU A 168 -2.87 17.35 -7.20
N VAL A 169 -2.49 17.39 -8.48
CA VAL A 169 -2.45 18.65 -9.25
C VAL A 169 -3.84 19.28 -9.35
N LYS A 170 -4.88 18.48 -9.67
CA LYS A 170 -6.26 18.96 -9.76
C LYS A 170 -6.75 19.49 -8.41
N LYS A 171 -6.49 18.78 -7.32
CA LYS A 171 -6.91 19.17 -5.97
C LYS A 171 -6.27 20.50 -5.56
N GLN A 172 -4.96 20.66 -5.79
CA GLN A 172 -4.25 21.92 -5.54
C GLN A 172 -4.81 23.10 -6.34
N GLN A 173 -5.24 22.88 -7.59
CA GLN A 173 -5.84 23.93 -8.40
C GLN A 173 -7.23 24.32 -7.89
N GLN A 174 -8.04 23.36 -7.44
CA GLN A 174 -9.35 23.62 -6.83
C GLN A 174 -9.22 24.43 -5.53
N ASP A 175 -8.30 24.04 -4.65
CA ASP A 175 -8.07 24.72 -3.37
C ASP A 175 -7.61 26.17 -3.55
N LYS A 176 -6.84 26.45 -4.61
CA LYS A 176 -6.43 27.83 -4.96
C LYS A 176 -7.61 28.68 -5.44
N ARG A 177 -8.55 28.09 -6.20
CA ARG A 177 -9.72 28.80 -6.71
C ARG A 177 -10.74 29.15 -5.62
N MET A 178 -10.84 28.34 -4.57
CA MET A 178 -11.76 28.63 -3.45
C MET A 178 -11.22 29.65 -2.43
N LYS A 179 -9.94 30.01 -2.52
CA LYS A 179 -9.29 30.98 -1.63
C LYS A 179 -9.09 32.37 -2.27
N SER A 180 -9.45 32.52 -3.55
CA SER A 180 -9.44 33.77 -4.30
C SER A 180 -10.84 34.33 -4.43
#